data_AF-A0A3M1ZBR0-F1
#
_entry.id   AF-A0A3M1ZBR0-F1
#
_cell.length_a   1.000
_cell.length_b   1.000
_cell.length_c   1.000
_cell.angle_alpha   90.00
_cell.angle_beta   90.00
_cell.angle_gamma   90.00
#
_symmetry.space_group_name_H-M   'P 1'
#
loop_
_entity.id
_entity.type
_entity.pdbx_description
1 polymer ?
#
loop_
_entity_poly.entity_id
_entity_poly.type
_entity_poly.pdbx_seq_one_letter_code
_entity_poly.pdbx_strand_id
1 'polypeptide(L)'
;MIRHTFNLLIVNLLCLTPNLISGQSYGNEGRVLLTNFTYAFHVPAGDLSDRFGTNGSVGGGMELLFKNNLLFGFQANMHFGNRVKEDVLSILRAEDGQIFADLGFPANV
;
A
#
# COMPACT_ATOMS: atom_id res chain seq x y z
N MET A 1 56.63 31.22 17.31
CA MET A 1 55.86 30.06 16.84
C MET A 1 54.55 29.83 17.63
N ILE A 2 54.54 30.02 18.95
CA ILE A 2 53.39 29.82 19.86
C ILE A 2 52.14 30.69 19.58
N ARG A 3 52.28 31.91 19.05
CA ARG A 3 51.12 32.80 18.79
C ARG A 3 50.23 32.34 17.62
N HIS A 4 50.82 31.67 16.62
CA HIS A 4 50.07 31.17 15.46
C HIS A 4 49.35 29.85 15.77
N THR A 5 49.97 28.97 16.57
CA THR A 5 49.35 27.71 17.01
C THR A 5 48.17 27.96 17.96
N PHE A 6 48.22 29.02 18.77
CA PHE A 6 47.13 29.41 19.67
C PHE A 6 45.91 29.94 18.90
N ASN A 7 46.11 30.80 17.89
CA ASN A 7 45.02 31.26 17.03
C ASN A 7 44.39 30.13 16.22
N LEU A 8 45.19 29.15 15.77
CA LEU A 8 44.70 27.98 15.04
C LEU A 8 43.83 27.07 15.94
N LEU A 9 44.17 26.99 17.23
CA LEU A 9 43.41 26.22 18.22
C LEU A 9 42.10 26.92 18.64
N ILE A 10 42.09 28.25 18.74
CA ILE A 10 40.85 29.03 18.98
C ILE A 10 39.88 28.93 17.81
N VAL A 11 40.37 29.01 16.56
CA VAL A 11 39.53 28.85 15.36
C VAL A 11 38.93 27.44 15.29
N ASN A 12 39.70 26.40 15.65
CA ASN A 12 39.20 25.03 15.69
C ASN A 12 38.14 24.84 16.79
N LEU A 13 38.33 25.45 17.96
CA LEU A 13 37.37 25.43 19.07
C LEU A 13 36.07 26.19 18.75
N LEU A 14 36.14 27.27 17.97
CA LEU A 14 34.96 28.01 17.48
C LEU A 14 34.17 27.22 16.41
N CYS A 15 34.83 26.34 15.66
CA CYS A 15 34.19 25.46 14.67
C CYS A 15 33.62 24.16 15.26
N LEU A 16 33.95 23.82 16.52
CA LEU A 16 33.55 22.58 17.20
C LEU A 16 32.37 22.74 18.16
N THR A 17 31.80 23.94 18.32
CA THR A 17 30.50 24.08 18.98
C THR A 17 29.49 23.24 18.21
N PRO A 18 28.85 22.23 18.82
CA PRO A 18 27.74 21.57 18.17
C PRO A 18 26.71 22.65 17.87
N ASN A 19 26.08 22.61 16.71
CA ASN A 19 24.90 23.41 16.39
C ASN A 19 23.74 23.03 17.35
N LEU A 20 23.86 23.39 18.62
CA LEU A 20 22.97 23.03 19.72
C LEU A 20 21.81 24.02 19.90
N ILE A 21 21.60 24.92 18.92
CA ILE A 21 20.43 25.79 18.84
C ILE A 21 20.01 25.91 17.38
N SER A 22 19.62 24.77 16.82
CA SER A 22 18.68 24.72 15.71
C SER A 22 17.97 23.37 15.83
N GLY A 23 17.14 23.27 16.87
CA GLY A 23 16.01 22.35 16.83
C GLY A 23 15.07 22.82 15.72
N GLN A 24 15.45 22.61 14.46
CA GLN A 24 14.47 22.55 13.40
C GLN A 24 13.71 21.26 13.65
N SER A 25 12.66 21.35 14.48
CA SER A 25 11.60 20.37 14.44
C SER A 25 11.01 20.49 13.04
N TYR A 26 11.47 19.65 12.12
CA TYR A 26 10.91 19.50 10.79
C TYR A 26 9.55 18.79 10.95
N GLY A 27 8.61 19.48 11.59
CA GLY A 27 7.23 19.04 11.71
C GLY A 27 6.51 19.28 10.40
N ASN A 28 5.49 18.49 10.10
CA ASN A 28 4.66 18.75 8.93
C ASN A 28 3.89 20.08 9.13
N GLU A 29 4.39 21.17 8.56
CA GLU A 29 3.76 22.49 8.68
C GLU A 29 2.52 22.65 7.79
N GLY A 30 2.26 21.69 6.91
CA GLY A 30 1.28 21.79 5.83
C GLY A 30 0.29 20.63 5.74
N ARG A 31 -0.62 20.76 4.77
CA ARG A 31 -1.37 19.61 4.26
C ARG A 31 -0.72 19.17 2.96
N VAL A 32 -0.36 17.91 2.86
CA VAL A 32 0.25 17.35 1.65
C VAL A 32 -0.74 16.36 1.05
N LEU A 33 -0.98 16.48 -0.26
CA LEU A 33 -1.70 15.47 -1.03
C LEU A 33 -0.66 14.54 -1.67
N LEU A 34 -0.70 13.28 -1.30
CA LEU A 34 0.13 12.22 -1.85
C LEU A 34 -0.71 11.36 -2.78
N THR A 35 -0.10 10.86 -3.85
CA THR A 35 -0.71 9.88 -4.75
C THR A 35 0.17 8.65 -4.80
N ASN A 36 -0.45 7.47 -4.88
CA ASN A 36 0.26 6.21 -4.95
C ASN A 36 -0.33 5.28 -6.02
N PHE A 37 0.54 4.39 -6.50
CA PHE A 37 0.21 3.29 -7.38
C PHE A 37 0.66 1.99 -6.71
N THR A 38 -0.17 0.96 -6.76
CA THR A 38 0.01 -0.27 -6.02
C THR A 38 -0.08 -1.46 -6.96
N TYR A 39 0.88 -2.39 -6.83
CA TYR A 39 0.84 -3.70 -7.48
C TYR A 39 1.19 -4.75 -6.43
N ALA A 40 0.34 -5.75 -6.26
CA ALA A 40 0.47 -6.74 -5.18
C ALA A 40 0.17 -8.15 -5.66
N PHE A 41 0.78 -9.12 -4.96
CA PHE A 41 0.51 -10.54 -5.08
C PHE A 41 -0.08 -11.04 -3.75
N HIS A 42 -1.21 -11.74 -3.82
CA HIS A 42 -1.99 -12.17 -2.66
C HIS A 42 -1.95 -13.69 -2.53
N VAL A 43 -1.64 -14.15 -1.32
CA VAL A 43 -1.77 -15.55 -0.90
C VAL A 43 -2.96 -15.64 0.05
N PRO A 44 -4.12 -16.13 -0.42
CA PRO A 44 -5.32 -16.20 0.43
C PRO A 44 -5.15 -17.23 1.55
N ALA A 45 -5.90 -17.04 2.63
CA ALA A 45 -5.94 -17.91 3.80
C ALA A 45 -7.39 -18.01 4.34
N GLY A 46 -7.66 -19.04 5.15
CA GLY A 46 -9.00 -19.27 5.70
C GLY A 46 -10.03 -19.54 4.60
N ASP A 47 -11.24 -18.97 4.73
CA ASP A 47 -12.32 -19.12 3.74
C ASP A 47 -11.88 -18.73 2.32
N LEU A 48 -11.04 -17.69 2.20
CA LEU A 48 -10.54 -17.26 0.89
C LEU A 48 -9.60 -18.29 0.25
N SER A 49 -8.87 -19.10 1.02
CA SER A 49 -8.00 -20.14 0.43
C SER A 49 -8.78 -21.34 -0.09
N ASP A 50 -9.96 -21.58 0.45
CA ASP A 50 -10.84 -22.66 0.01
C ASP A 50 -11.56 -22.29 -1.28
N ARG A 51 -11.86 -20.99 -1.45
CA ARG A 51 -12.64 -20.44 -2.56
C ARG A 51 -11.79 -19.91 -3.72
N PHE A 52 -10.61 -19.39 -3.43
CA PHE A 52 -9.70 -18.78 -4.41
C PHE A 52 -8.28 -19.32 -4.32
N GLY A 53 -7.59 -19.33 -5.46
CA GLY A 53 -6.14 -19.52 -5.51
C GLY A 53 -5.38 -18.19 -5.33
N THR A 54 -4.06 -18.27 -5.44
CA THR A 54 -3.20 -17.08 -5.50
C THR A 54 -3.67 -16.10 -6.57
N ASN A 55 -3.75 -14.82 -6.24
CA ASN A 55 -4.21 -13.77 -7.15
C ASN A 55 -3.29 -12.54 -7.06
N GLY A 56 -3.48 -11.59 -7.96
CA GLY A 56 -2.79 -10.30 -7.95
C GLY A 56 -3.78 -9.15 -7.81
N SER A 57 -3.28 -7.97 -7.50
CA SER A 57 -4.06 -6.74 -7.58
C SER A 57 -3.24 -5.60 -8.14
N VAL A 58 -3.92 -4.69 -8.82
CA VAL A 58 -3.37 -3.42 -9.28
C VAL A 58 -4.29 -2.30 -8.83
N GLY A 59 -3.73 -1.18 -8.42
CA GLY A 59 -4.52 -0.12 -7.84
C GLY A 59 -3.76 1.18 -7.70
N GLY A 60 -4.42 2.12 -7.05
CA GLY A 60 -3.85 3.41 -6.72
C GLY A 60 -4.68 4.12 -5.68
N GLY A 61 -4.11 5.18 -5.12
CA GLY A 61 -4.72 5.89 -4.03
C GLY A 61 -4.26 7.33 -3.93
N MET A 62 -4.98 8.07 -3.10
CA MET A 62 -4.69 9.44 -2.74
C MET A 62 -4.74 9.55 -1.22
N GLU A 63 -3.77 10.22 -0.64
CA GLU A 63 -3.60 10.36 0.81
C GLU A 63 -3.42 11.83 1.16
N LEU A 64 -4.13 12.30 2.18
CA LEU A 64 -4.00 13.62 2.76
C LEU A 64 -3.25 13.52 4.07
N LEU A 65 -2.04 14.05 4.11
CA LEU A 65 -1.25 14.17 5.32
C LEU A 65 -1.54 15.52 5.97
N PHE A 66 -2.08 15.49 7.18
CA PHE A 66 -2.40 16.68 7.98
C PHE A 66 -1.21 17.13 8.83
N LYS A 67 -1.24 18.39 9.29
CA LYS A 67 -0.19 19.00 10.12
C LYS A 67 0.07 18.27 11.44
N ASN A 68 -0.93 17.55 11.94
CA ASN A 68 -0.82 16.71 13.13
C ASN A 68 -0.26 15.31 12.83
N ASN A 69 0.31 15.10 11.64
CA ASN A 69 0.85 13.83 11.14
C ASN A 69 -0.18 12.71 11.02
N LEU A 70 -1.48 13.02 11.02
CA LEU A 70 -2.51 12.07 10.62
C LEU A 70 -2.56 11.96 9.11
N LEU A 71 -2.72 10.75 8.61
CA LEU A 71 -2.85 10.45 7.19
C LEU A 71 -4.23 9.85 6.95
N PHE A 72 -4.99 10.48 6.04
CA PHE A 72 -6.29 9.99 5.62
C PHE A 72 -6.27 9.72 4.13
N GLY A 73 -6.53 8.49 3.72
CA GLY A 73 -6.39 8.07 2.34
C GLY A 73 -7.60 7.33 1.80
N PHE A 74 -7.77 7.44 0.50
CA PHE A 74 -8.66 6.59 -0.28
C PHE A 74 -7.80 5.73 -1.22
N GLN A 75 -8.07 4.43 -1.25
CA GLN A 75 -7.35 3.49 -2.12
C GLN A 75 -8.35 2.60 -2.85
N ALA A 76 -8.14 2.42 -4.14
CA ALA A 76 -8.92 1.52 -4.98
C ALA A 76 -7.98 0.47 -5.58
N ASN A 77 -8.35 -0.81 -5.45
CA ASN A 77 -7.59 -1.93 -5.99
C ASN A 77 -8.52 -2.82 -6.83
N MET A 78 -8.07 -3.19 -8.01
CA MET A 78 -8.67 -4.20 -8.86
C MET A 78 -7.92 -5.51 -8.68
N HIS A 79 -8.63 -6.54 -8.19
CA HIS A 79 -8.08 -7.89 -8.04
C HIS A 79 -8.25 -8.69 -9.33
N PHE A 80 -7.24 -9.48 -9.68
CA PHE A 80 -7.24 -10.35 -10.85
C PHE A 80 -6.58 -11.69 -10.55
N GLY A 81 -7.13 -12.76 -11.10
CA GLY A 81 -6.60 -14.12 -10.94
C GLY A 81 -7.41 -15.10 -11.77
N ASN A 82 -6.82 -16.25 -12.10
CA ASN A 82 -7.44 -17.28 -12.94
C ASN A 82 -7.76 -18.58 -12.19
N ARG A 83 -7.58 -18.59 -10.86
CA ARG A 83 -7.82 -19.77 -10.03
C ARG A 83 -8.96 -19.48 -9.07
N VAL A 84 -10.17 -19.83 -9.47
CA VAL A 84 -11.36 -19.86 -8.60
C VAL A 84 -11.69 -21.33 -8.38
N LYS A 85 -11.73 -21.75 -7.11
CA LYS A 85 -12.05 -23.11 -6.70
C LYS A 85 -13.54 -23.29 -6.43
N GLU A 86 -14.23 -22.20 -6.12
CA GLU A 86 -15.66 -22.20 -5.89
C GLU A 86 -16.45 -22.15 -7.21
N ASP A 87 -17.52 -22.95 -7.26
CA ASP A 87 -18.43 -23.00 -8.39
C ASP A 87 -19.46 -21.87 -8.31
N VAL A 88 -19.17 -20.79 -9.05
CA VAL A 88 -20.05 -19.62 -9.17
C VAL A 88 -21.36 -19.92 -9.91
N LEU A 89 -21.45 -21.04 -10.64
CA LEU A 89 -22.63 -21.46 -11.39
C LEU A 89 -23.48 -22.49 -10.63
N SER A 90 -23.12 -22.82 -9.39
CA SER A 90 -23.85 -23.77 -8.55
C SER A 90 -25.34 -23.45 -8.42
N ILE A 91 -25.71 -22.16 -8.36
CA ILE A 91 -27.12 -21.72 -8.30
C ILE A 91 -27.91 -21.98 -9.59
N LEU A 92 -27.23 -22.09 -10.72
CA LEU A 92 -27.84 -22.30 -12.04
C LEU A 92 -27.81 -23.78 -12.46
N ARG A 93 -27.23 -24.65 -11.63
CA ARG A 93 -27.04 -26.07 -11.91
C ARG A 93 -28.15 -26.91 -11.27
N ALA A 94 -28.74 -27.80 -12.06
CA ALA A 94 -29.68 -28.80 -11.59
C ALA A 94 -28.98 -29.89 -10.77
N GLU A 95 -29.77 -30.73 -10.09
CA GLU A 95 -29.25 -31.85 -9.30
C GLU A 95 -28.44 -32.87 -10.14
N ASP A 96 -28.72 -32.95 -11.45
CA ASP A 96 -28.00 -33.80 -12.41
C ASP A 96 -26.72 -33.17 -13.00
N GLY A 97 -26.38 -31.95 -12.58
CA GLY A 97 -25.19 -31.25 -13.00
C GLY A 97 -25.36 -30.37 -14.25
N GLN A 98 -26.54 -30.34 -14.86
CA GLN A 98 -26.82 -29.54 -16.05
C GLN A 98 -27.15 -28.10 -15.70
N ILE A 99 -26.71 -27.15 -16.53
CA ILE A 99 -27.08 -25.73 -16.38
C ILE A 99 -28.34 -25.49 -17.22
N PHE A 100 -29.42 -24.99 -16.61
CA PHE A 100 -30.63 -24.68 -17.38
C PHE A 100 -30.47 -23.34 -18.11
N ALA A 101 -30.71 -23.37 -19.42
CA ALA A 101 -30.89 -22.14 -20.20
C ALA A 101 -32.31 -21.56 -19.96
N ASP A 102 -32.53 -20.34 -20.44
CA ASP A 102 -33.78 -19.57 -20.37
C ASP A 102 -35.07 -20.34 -20.74
N LEU A 103 -34.95 -21.44 -21.51
CA LEU A 103 -36.07 -22.24 -21.99
C LEU A 103 -36.28 -23.57 -21.24
N GLY A 104 -35.62 -23.79 -20.09
CA GLY A 104 -35.78 -25.02 -19.28
C GLY A 104 -35.16 -26.29 -19.89
N PHE A 105 -34.43 -26.14 -21.00
CA PHE A 105 -33.59 -27.18 -21.58
C PHE A 105 -32.16 -27.02 -21.07
N PRO A 106 -31.42 -28.14 -20.93
CA PRO A 106 -30.02 -28.07 -20.54
C PRO A 106 -29.19 -27.34 -21.60
N ALA A 107 -28.44 -26.35 -21.14
CA ALA A 107 -27.42 -25.68 -21.93
C ALA A 107 -26.24 -26.64 -22.13
N ASN A 108 -25.91 -26.92 -23.39
CA ASN A 108 -24.68 -27.61 -23.74
C ASN A 108 -23.52 -26.60 -23.62
N VAL A 109 -22.57 -26.86 -22.73
CA VAL A 109 -21.38 -26.05 -22.46
C VAL A 109 -20.13 -26.74 -22.95
#